data_AF-A0A060BRK9-F1
#
_entry.id   AF-A0A060BRK9-F1
#
_cell.length_a   1.000
_cell.length_b   1.000
_cell.length_c   1.000
_cell.angle_alpha   90.00
_cell.angle_beta   90.00
_cell.angle_gamma   90.00
#
_symmetry.space_group_name_H-M   'P 1'
#
loop_
_entity.id
_entity.type
_entity.pdbx_description
1 polymer ?
#
loop_
_entity_poly.entity_id
_entity_poly.type
_entity_poly.pdbx_seq_one_letter_code
_entity_poly.pdbx_strand_id
1 'polypeptide(L)'
;DNARTPMQWDATPQAGFTAGTPWLPVNPDYPEINAAEQLQRPDSVFHYYQQLIRLRHDSELVKYGHYELLLPQDPDLFVYRRYLETEQLSLCLLISPGRPD
;
A
#
# COMPACT_ATOMS: atom_id res chain seq x y z
N ASP A 1 15.18 -2.83 13.34
CA ASP A 1 14.16 -3.88 13.17
C ASP A 1 12.81 -3.16 13.15
N ASN A 2 12.43 -2.64 11.98
CA ASN A 2 11.39 -1.59 11.89
C ASN A 2 10.00 -2.16 11.59
N ALA A 3 9.92 -3.40 11.08
CA ALA A 3 8.66 -4.04 10.71
C ALA A 3 8.02 -4.85 11.86
N ARG A 4 8.67 -4.90 13.02
CA ARG A 4 8.20 -5.61 14.22
C ARG A 4 7.66 -4.70 15.30
N THR A 5 7.62 -3.38 15.05
CA THR A 5 6.92 -2.46 15.94
C THR A 5 5.46 -2.90 16.07
N PRO A 6 4.85 -2.73 17.24
CA PRO A 6 3.47 -3.13 17.46
C PRO A 6 2.49 -2.49 16.45
N MET A 7 1.44 -3.24 16.11
CA MET A 7 0.37 -2.76 15.24
C MET A 7 -0.37 -1.58 15.88
N GLN A 8 -0.69 -0.58 15.06
CA GLN A 8 -1.40 0.64 15.46
C GLN A 8 -2.90 0.46 15.24
N TRP A 9 -3.63 -0.07 16.23
CA TRP A 9 -5.07 -0.34 16.11
C TRP A 9 -5.91 0.92 16.24
N ASP A 10 -5.63 1.75 17.24
CA ASP A 10 -6.36 2.99 17.51
C ASP A 10 -5.45 4.06 18.16
N ALA A 11 -6.04 5.18 18.59
CA ALA A 11 -5.33 6.29 19.24
C ALA A 11 -5.22 6.16 20.77
N THR A 12 -5.59 5.01 21.36
CA THR A 12 -5.49 4.78 22.81
C THR A 12 -4.05 4.42 23.21
N PRO A 13 -3.68 4.39 24.52
CA PRO A 13 -2.32 4.06 24.94
C PRO A 13 -1.78 2.79 24.27
N GLN A 14 -0.52 2.85 23.84
CA GLN A 14 0.14 1.77 23.07
C GLN A 14 -0.60 1.40 21.77
N ALA A 15 -1.31 2.37 21.18
CA ALA A 15 -2.12 2.21 19.96
C ALA A 15 -3.16 1.09 20.02
N GLY A 16 -3.68 0.77 21.21
CA GLY A 16 -4.60 -0.35 21.42
C GLY A 16 -3.96 -1.73 21.27
N PHE A 17 -2.63 -1.83 21.14
CA PHE A 17 -1.93 -3.11 20.99
C PHE A 17 -1.91 -3.94 22.28
N THR A 18 -1.71 -3.29 23.41
CA THR A 18 -1.66 -3.94 24.73
C THR A 18 -1.99 -2.95 25.84
N ALA A 19 -2.57 -3.44 26.93
CA ALA A 19 -2.74 -2.65 28.16
C ALA A 19 -1.44 -2.56 28.99
N GLY A 20 -0.43 -3.39 28.69
CA GLY A 20 0.85 -3.43 29.39
C GLY A 20 1.96 -2.67 28.65
N THR A 21 3.21 -3.10 28.86
CA THR A 21 4.36 -2.57 28.14
C THR A 21 4.66 -3.47 26.93
N PRO A 22 4.61 -2.97 25.69
CA PRO A 22 4.99 -3.76 24.53
C PRO A 22 6.49 -4.04 24.54
N TRP A 23 6.90 -5.18 23.98
CA TRP A 23 8.31 -5.61 23.92
C TRP A 23 9.18 -4.70 23.03
N LEU A 24 8.55 -4.01 22.06
CA LEU A 24 9.12 -2.90 21.30
C LEU A 24 8.23 -1.66 21.43
N PRO A 25 8.79 -0.44 21.39
CA PRO A 25 8.00 0.78 21.35
C PRO A 25 7.07 0.82 20.13
N VAL A 26 5.87 1.35 20.33
CA VAL A 26 4.96 1.69 19.24
C VAL A 26 5.51 2.90 18.47
N ASN A 27 5.27 2.98 17.17
CA ASN A 27 5.61 4.16 16.39
C ASN A 27 4.87 5.39 16.96
N PRO A 28 5.56 6.51 17.24
CA PRO A 28 4.95 7.70 17.84
C PRO A 28 3.81 8.34 17.02
N ASP A 29 3.69 8.04 15.72
CA ASP A 29 2.63 8.58 14.85
C ASP A 29 1.25 7.91 15.05
N TYR A 30 1.11 6.93 15.95
CA TYR A 30 -0.15 6.20 16.18
C TYR A 30 -1.39 7.03 16.52
N PRO A 31 -1.30 8.22 17.15
CA PRO A 31 -2.47 9.07 17.34
C PRO A 31 -3.09 9.54 16.01
N GLU A 32 -2.28 9.63 14.95
CA GLU A 32 -2.69 10.09 13.61
C GLU A 32 -2.86 8.92 12.64
N ILE A 33 -1.97 7.93 12.68
CA ILE A 33 -1.96 6.77 11.77
C ILE A 33 -2.33 5.52 12.55
N ASN A 34 -3.58 5.07 12.43
CA ASN A 34 -4.05 3.83 13.04
C ASN A 34 -5.24 3.23 12.27
N ALA A 35 -5.52 1.95 12.50
CA ALA A 35 -6.56 1.22 11.77
C ALA A 35 -7.96 1.83 11.96
N ALA A 36 -8.31 2.25 13.18
CA ALA A 36 -9.60 2.85 13.48
C ALA A 36 -9.84 4.15 12.69
N GLU A 37 -8.82 5.00 12.59
CA GLU A 37 -8.85 6.24 11.80
C GLU A 37 -8.97 5.93 10.30
N GLN A 38 -8.16 5.00 9.79
CA GLN A 38 -8.16 4.63 8.37
C GLN A 38 -9.48 3.97 7.94
N LEU A 39 -10.17 3.26 8.84
CA LEU A 39 -11.49 2.68 8.60
C LEU A 39 -12.60 3.72 8.50
N GLN A 40 -12.44 4.90 9.08
CA GLN A 40 -13.44 5.97 9.03
C GLN A 40 -13.23 6.93 7.86
N ARG A 41 -12.04 6.94 7.26
CA ARG A 41 -11.67 7.79 6.13
C ARG A 41 -11.85 7.07 4.79
N PRO A 42 -12.82 7.47 3.94
CA PRO A 42 -13.05 6.80 2.65
C PRO A 42 -11.87 6.91 1.67
N ASP A 43 -11.03 7.95 1.81
CA ASP A 43 -9.83 8.22 1.02
C ASP A 43 -8.55 7.62 1.61
N SER A 44 -8.68 6.76 2.63
CA SER A 44 -7.55 6.19 3.35
C SER A 44 -6.77 5.15 2.55
N VAL A 45 -5.55 4.88 3.01
CA VAL A 45 -4.72 3.80 2.45
C VAL A 45 -5.43 2.46 2.62
N PHE A 46 -6.12 2.25 3.75
CA PHE A 46 -6.91 1.03 3.99
C PHE A 46 -7.95 0.80 2.88
N HIS A 47 -8.79 1.80 2.58
CA HIS A 47 -9.83 1.68 1.56
C HIS A 47 -9.24 1.55 0.15
N TYR A 48 -8.14 2.25 -0.13
CA TYR A 48 -7.43 2.09 -1.40
C TYR A 48 -6.93 0.65 -1.58
N TYR A 49 -6.31 0.05 -0.56
CA TYR A 49 -5.92 -1.37 -0.58
C TYR A 49 -7.13 -2.30 -0.76
N GLN A 50 -8.25 -2.02 -0.12
CA GLN A 50 -9.48 -2.79 -0.30
C GLN A 50 -9.95 -2.76 -1.77
N GLN A 51 -9.88 -1.61 -2.43
CA GLN A 51 -10.21 -1.47 -3.86
C GLN A 51 -9.24 -2.26 -4.74
N LEU A 52 -7.93 -2.21 -4.46
CA LEU A 52 -6.93 -2.99 -5.20
C LEU A 52 -7.11 -4.50 -5.04
N ILE A 53 -7.46 -4.97 -3.83
CA ILE A 53 -7.76 -6.39 -3.58
C ILE A 53 -9.01 -6.81 -4.36
N ARG A 54 -10.07 -5.98 -4.38
CA ARG A 54 -11.27 -6.24 -5.20
C ARG A 54 -10.93 -6.31 -6.68
N LEU A 55 -10.18 -5.33 -7.20
CA LEU A 55 -9.69 -5.35 -8.58
C LEU A 55 -8.95 -6.66 -8.91
N ARG A 56 -8.10 -7.13 -7.99
CA ARG A 56 -7.42 -8.42 -8.15
C ARG A 56 -8.37 -9.61 -8.12
N HIS A 57 -9.42 -9.62 -7.31
CA HIS A 57 -10.40 -10.70 -7.32
C HIS A 57 -11.29 -10.71 -8.56
N ASP A 58 -11.62 -9.54 -9.10
CA ASP A 58 -12.63 -9.40 -10.15
C ASP A 58 -12.02 -9.41 -11.57
N SER A 59 -10.69 -9.31 -11.70
CA SER A 59 -10.02 -9.25 -13.01
C SER A 59 -9.04 -10.40 -13.23
N GLU A 60 -9.35 -11.28 -14.18
CA GLU A 60 -8.45 -12.35 -14.64
C GLU A 60 -7.17 -11.77 -15.27
N LEU A 61 -7.29 -10.67 -16.03
CA LEU A 61 -6.15 -9.90 -16.54
C LEU A 61 -5.19 -9.47 -15.42
N VAL A 62 -5.72 -9.07 -14.26
CA VAL A 62 -4.91 -8.64 -13.10
C VAL A 62 -4.25 -9.82 -12.37
N LYS A 63 -4.90 -10.99 -12.37
CA LYS A 63 -4.36 -12.21 -11.72
C LYS A 63 -3.34 -12.95 -12.59
N TYR A 64 -3.68 -13.15 -13.85
CA TYR A 64 -3.06 -14.13 -14.74
C TYR A 64 -2.49 -13.51 -16.03
N GLY A 65 -2.77 -12.23 -16.30
CA GLY A 65 -2.21 -11.55 -17.47
C GLY A 65 -0.68 -11.58 -17.47
N HIS A 66 -0.10 -11.74 -18.66
CA HIS A 66 1.33 -11.72 -18.88
C HIS A 66 1.90 -10.36 -18.51
N TYR A 67 3.05 -10.34 -17.85
CA TYR A 67 3.75 -9.12 -17.45
C TYR A 67 4.81 -8.74 -18.49
N GLU A 68 4.88 -7.45 -18.81
CA GLU A 68 5.93 -6.87 -19.67
C GLU A 68 6.37 -5.51 -19.14
N LEU A 69 7.66 -5.39 -18.82
CA LEU A 69 8.28 -4.13 -18.41
C LEU A 69 8.56 -3.27 -19.65
N LEU A 70 8.05 -2.03 -19.68
CA LEU A 70 8.11 -1.17 -20.86
C LEU A 70 9.31 -0.21 -20.83
N LEU A 71 9.63 0.34 -19.67
CA LEU A 71 10.71 1.34 -19.50
C LEU A 71 11.78 0.86 -18.49
N PRO A 72 12.52 -0.24 -18.76
CA PRO A 72 13.45 -0.82 -17.80
C PRO A 72 14.66 0.07 -17.46
N GLN A 73 14.95 1.08 -18.28
CA GLN A 73 16.09 1.97 -18.13
C GLN A 73 15.70 3.38 -17.64
N ASP A 74 14.40 3.65 -17.48
CA ASP A 74 13.95 4.93 -16.96
C ASP A 74 14.17 4.96 -15.43
N PRO A 75 14.94 5.93 -14.90
CA PRO A 75 15.26 5.98 -13.48
C PRO A 75 14.11 6.50 -12.61
N ASP A 76 13.12 7.17 -13.23
CA ASP A 76 12.05 7.87 -12.54
C ASP A 76 10.71 7.13 -12.69
N LEU A 77 10.54 6.36 -13.76
CA LEU A 77 9.29 5.68 -14.11
C LEU A 77 9.40 4.16 -14.04
N PHE A 78 8.44 3.55 -13.35
CA PHE A 78 8.19 2.11 -13.44
C PHE A 78 6.90 1.85 -14.18
N VAL A 79 7.05 1.45 -15.44
CA VAL A 79 5.93 1.25 -16.36
C VAL A 79 5.91 -0.17 -16.86
N TYR A 80 4.80 -0.86 -16.65
CA TYR A 80 4.61 -2.21 -17.14
C TYR A 80 3.21 -2.40 -17.72
N ARG A 81 3.10 -3.34 -18.64
CA ARG A 81 1.83 -3.80 -19.20
C ARG A 81 1.48 -5.17 -18.63
N ARG A 82 0.19 -5.38 -18.38
CA ARG A 82 -0.42 -6.71 -18.32
C ARG A 82 -1.36 -6.93 -19.47
N TYR A 83 -1.32 -8.12 -20.08
CA TYR A 83 -2.19 -8.49 -21.19
C TYR A 83 -2.63 -9.95 -21.09
N LEU A 84 -3.87 -10.23 -21.50
CA LEU A 84 -4.46 -11.56 -21.52
C LEU A 84 -5.46 -11.62 -22.67
N GLU A 85 -5.22 -12.51 -23.63
CA GLU A 85 -6.02 -12.64 -24.86
C GLU A 85 -6.19 -11.29 -25.60
N THR A 86 -7.39 -10.69 -25.55
CA THR A 86 -7.70 -9.40 -26.18
C THR A 86 -7.73 -8.23 -25.20
N GLU A 87 -7.61 -8.49 -23.90
CA GLU A 87 -7.59 -7.47 -22.86
C GLU A 87 -6.16 -7.03 -22.53
N GLN A 88 -5.98 -5.74 -22.27
CA GLN A 88 -4.70 -5.18 -21.83
C GLN A 88 -4.90 -4.03 -20.85
N LEU A 89 -3.96 -3.91 -19.92
CA LEU A 89 -3.89 -2.88 -18.90
C LEU A 89 -2.43 -2.42 -18.77
N SER A 90 -2.18 -1.13 -18.91
CA SER A 90 -0.87 -0.53 -18.66
C SER A 90 -0.88 0.18 -17.31
N LEU A 91 0.15 -0.05 -16.51
CA LEU A 91 0.39 0.61 -15.24
C LEU A 91 1.67 1.45 -15.32
N CYS A 92 1.61 2.66 -14.78
CA CYS A 92 2.72 3.60 -14.71
C CYS A 92 2.81 4.12 -13.28
N LEU A 93 3.99 3.98 -12.65
CA LEU A 93 4.28 4.50 -11.32
C LEU A 93 5.49 5.43 -11.41
N LEU A 94 5.35 6.63 -10.86
CA LEU A 94 6.48 7.53 -10.61
C LEU A 94 7.19 7.08 -9.34
N ILE A 95 8.47 6.74 -9.44
CA ILE A 95 9.29 6.24 -8.32
C ILE A 95 10.19 7.34 -7.75
N SER A 96 10.52 8.39 -8.50
CA SER A 96 11.34 9.46 -7.95
C SER A 96 10.50 10.50 -7.18
N PRO A 97 10.88 10.83 -5.93
CA PRO A 97 10.51 12.12 -5.38
C PRO A 97 11.21 13.14 -6.27
N GLY A 98 10.46 14.07 -6.87
CA GLY A 98 11.00 15.05 -7.82
C GLY A 98 12.34 15.60 -7.33
N ARG A 99 13.36 15.60 -8.21
CA ARG A 99 14.69 16.10 -7.85
C ARG A 99 14.51 17.46 -7.18
N PRO A 100 15.01 17.68 -5.95
CA PRO A 100 15.13 19.03 -5.44
C PRO A 100 16.09 19.75 -6.39
N ASP A 101 15.62 20.82 -7.02
CA ASP A 101 16.47 21.80 -7.72
C ASP A 101 17.51 22.40 -6.75
#